data_AF-A0A940AJY6-F1
#
_entry.id   AF-A0A940AJY6-F1
#
_cell.length_a   1.000
_cell.length_b   1.000
_cell.length_c   1.000
_cell.angle_alpha   90.00
_cell.angle_beta   90.00
_cell.angle_gamma   90.00
#
_symmetry.space_group_name_H-M   'P 1'
#
loop_
_entity.id
_entity.type
_entity.pdbx_description
1 polymer ?
#
loop_
_entity_poly.entity_id
_entity_poly.type
_entity_poly.pdbx_seq_one_letter_code
_entity_poly.pdbx_strand_id
1 'polypeptide(L)'
;MDVGFISNTYSGITGGNGALNTARTNAETATFSELVERLQAQDDGRGTLSSAQIAEEGRLNGDYTTGYAGTYTLESDKTAVATGAAANQANPHVQAQTIDKTSKLYESALELEGFFVKQMLSQMRKTIMRSNENSFAQDMYEDMLFDEYATAMTKNAGFGLADQIYLSLMA
;
A
#
# COMPACT_ATOMS: atom_id res chain seq x y z
N MET A 1 4.95 -13.43 -61.26
CA MET A 1 5.03 -11.99 -60.99
C MET A 1 6.24 -11.77 -60.12
N ASP A 2 7.22 -11.06 -60.67
CA ASP A 2 8.39 -10.58 -59.96
C ASP A 2 8.01 -9.32 -59.17
N VAL A 3 8.37 -9.27 -57.89
CA VAL A 3 8.66 -8.02 -57.18
C VAL A 3 9.81 -8.32 -56.23
N GLY A 4 11.02 -8.19 -56.77
CA GLY A 4 12.26 -8.25 -56.02
C GLY A 4 12.27 -7.30 -54.82
N PHE A 5 12.77 -7.80 -53.70
CA PHE A 5 13.30 -6.95 -52.64
C PHE A 5 14.81 -6.92 -52.77
N ILE A 6 15.22 -5.77 -53.29
CA ILE A 6 16.57 -5.28 -53.52
C ILE A 6 17.39 -5.46 -52.24
N SER A 7 18.52 -6.14 -52.39
CA SER A 7 19.60 -6.15 -51.42
C SER A 7 20.00 -4.73 -51.06
N ASN A 8 19.87 -4.36 -49.79
CA ASN A 8 20.72 -3.32 -49.21
C ASN A 8 21.53 -3.92 -48.07
N THR A 9 22.54 -4.67 -48.50
CA THR A 9 23.74 -4.95 -47.73
C THR A 9 24.44 -3.64 -47.39
N TYR A 10 24.05 -3.01 -46.28
CA TYR A 10 25.00 -2.17 -45.55
C TYR A 10 25.89 -3.10 -44.73
N SER A 11 26.89 -3.64 -45.42
CA SER A 11 28.12 -4.10 -44.79
C SER A 11 28.82 -2.85 -44.23
N GLY A 12 28.48 -2.52 -42.99
CA GLY A 12 29.10 -1.46 -42.22
C GLY A 12 29.90 -2.10 -41.09
N ILE A 13 31.18 -2.34 -41.37
CA ILE A 13 32.25 -2.63 -40.42
C ILE A 13 32.01 -1.90 -39.08
N THR A 14 31.64 -2.62 -38.04
CA THR A 14 31.75 -2.15 -36.65
C THR A 14 32.13 -3.33 -35.77
N GLY A 15 33.44 -3.39 -35.50
CA GLY A 15 34.13 -4.58 -35.03
C GLY A 15 33.61 -5.09 -33.70
N GLY A 16 33.40 -6.41 -33.61
CA GLY A 16 33.26 -7.21 -32.38
C GLY A 16 32.05 -6.92 -31.48
N ASN A 17 31.67 -5.65 -31.30
CA ASN A 17 30.69 -5.16 -30.35
C ASN A 17 29.25 -5.49 -30.75
N GLY A 18 28.94 -5.57 -32.05
CA GLY A 18 27.63 -6.02 -32.52
C GLY A 18 27.36 -7.49 -32.15
N ALA A 19 28.34 -8.37 -32.37
CA ALA A 19 28.23 -9.78 -32.02
C ALA A 19 28.18 -10.01 -30.50
N LEU A 20 28.93 -9.22 -29.71
CA LEU A 20 28.88 -9.28 -28.25
C LEU A 20 27.54 -8.77 -27.70
N ASN A 21 26.96 -7.72 -28.28
CA ASN A 21 25.63 -7.25 -27.90
C ASN A 21 24.55 -8.27 -28.27
N THR A 22 24.60 -8.87 -29.46
CA THR A 22 23.65 -9.93 -29.84
C THR A 22 23.79 -11.18 -28.96
N ALA A 23 25.02 -11.60 -28.62
CA ALA A 23 25.25 -12.71 -27.70
C ALA A 23 24.73 -12.39 -26.29
N ARG A 24 24.91 -11.15 -25.82
CA ARG A 24 24.38 -10.68 -24.53
C ARG A 24 22.86 -10.64 -24.53
N THR A 25 22.21 -10.08 -25.55
CA THR A 25 20.75 -10.05 -25.64
C THR A 25 20.16 -11.45 -25.75
N ASN A 26 20.83 -12.37 -26.45
CA ASN A 26 20.40 -13.76 -26.54
C ASN A 26 20.57 -14.49 -25.20
N ALA A 27 21.64 -14.22 -24.46
CA ALA A 27 21.83 -14.74 -23.10
C ALA A 27 20.78 -14.18 -22.13
N GLU A 28 20.51 -12.86 -22.17
CA GLU A 28 19.46 -12.21 -21.38
C GLU A 28 18.07 -12.77 -21.71
N THR A 29 17.79 -13.02 -23.00
CA THR A 29 16.54 -13.65 -23.45
C THR A 29 16.41 -15.08 -22.95
N ALA A 30 17.50 -15.87 -22.99
CA ALA A 30 17.51 -17.23 -22.45
C ALA A 30 17.30 -17.24 -20.93
N THR A 31 17.94 -16.34 -20.18
CA THR A 31 17.72 -16.21 -18.73
C THR A 31 16.30 -15.77 -18.39
N PHE A 32 15.69 -14.93 -19.23
CA PHE A 32 14.30 -14.52 -19.06
C PHE A 32 13.34 -15.67 -19.36
N SER A 33 13.56 -16.42 -20.45
CA SER A 33 12.78 -17.62 -20.75
C SER A 33 12.91 -18.66 -19.65
N GLU A 34 14.10 -18.86 -19.07
CA GLU A 34 14.31 -19.75 -17.93
C GLU A 34 13.56 -19.25 -16.69
N LEU A 35 13.55 -17.93 -16.43
CA LEU A 35 12.80 -17.36 -15.31
C LEU A 35 11.29 -17.53 -15.48
N VAL A 36 10.77 -17.31 -16.70
CA VAL A 36 9.36 -17.50 -17.04
C VAL A 36 8.97 -18.97 -16.92
N GLU A 37 9.81 -19.87 -17.41
CA GLU A 37 9.60 -21.31 -17.32
C GLU A 37 9.69 -21.78 -15.85
N ARG A 38 10.58 -21.21 -15.03
CA ARG A 38 10.62 -21.46 -13.58
C ARG A 38 9.38 -20.92 -12.87
N LEU A 39 8.86 -19.76 -13.27
CA LEU A 39 7.63 -19.20 -12.71
C LEU A 39 6.41 -20.07 -13.08
N GLN A 40 6.34 -20.56 -14.32
CA GLN A 40 5.30 -21.47 -14.80
C GLN A 40 5.44 -22.88 -14.21
N ALA A 41 6.65 -23.44 -14.12
CA ALA A 41 6.90 -24.74 -13.50
C ALA A 41 6.73 -24.71 -11.97
N GLN A 42 6.84 -23.54 -11.34
CA GLN A 42 6.52 -23.34 -9.94
C GLN A 42 5.00 -23.29 -9.67
N ASP A 43 4.17 -23.19 -10.72
CA ASP A 43 2.70 -23.20 -10.64
C ASP A 43 2.11 -24.64 -10.54
N ASP A 44 2.88 -25.69 -10.88
CA ASP A 44 2.42 -27.09 -10.87
C ASP A 44 2.35 -27.76 -9.47
N GLY A 45 2.50 -26.99 -8.37
CA GLY A 45 2.45 -27.58 -7.02
C GLY A 45 2.38 -26.61 -5.83
N ARG A 46 2.50 -25.31 -6.07
CA ARG A 46 2.15 -24.27 -5.10
C ARG A 46 1.23 -23.31 -5.83
N GLY A 47 -0.07 -23.59 -5.76
CA GLY A 47 -1.09 -22.76 -6.38
C GLY A 47 -0.82 -21.29 -6.09
N THR A 48 -1.07 -20.45 -7.10
CA THR A 48 -1.09 -18.99 -7.02
C THR A 48 -1.39 -18.55 -5.59
N LEU A 49 -0.40 -18.03 -4.87
CA LEU A 49 -0.62 -17.59 -3.49
C LEU A 49 -1.78 -16.62 -3.54
N SER A 50 -2.90 -16.99 -2.92
CA SER A 50 -4.06 -16.12 -2.87
C SER A 50 -3.62 -14.82 -2.23
N SER A 51 -4.18 -13.69 -2.67
CA SER A 51 -3.97 -12.42 -1.98
C SER A 51 -4.27 -12.51 -0.48
N ALA A 52 -5.13 -13.44 -0.04
CA ALA A 52 -5.39 -13.76 1.36
C ALA A 52 -4.23 -14.48 2.09
N GLN A 53 -3.31 -15.12 1.37
CA GLN A 53 -2.10 -15.76 1.93
C GLN A 53 -0.89 -14.81 1.95
N ILE A 54 -0.96 -13.71 1.20
CA ILE A 54 0.07 -12.66 1.14
C ILE A 54 -0.30 -11.49 2.06
N ALA A 55 -1.58 -11.15 2.16
CA ALA A 55 -2.09 -10.20 3.12
C ALA A 55 -2.09 -10.85 4.51
N GLU A 56 -1.27 -10.30 5.41
CA GLU A 56 -1.36 -10.59 6.84
C GLU A 56 -2.78 -10.27 7.33
N GLU A 57 -3.36 -11.09 8.21
CA GLU A 57 -4.71 -10.87 8.73
C GLU A 57 -4.88 -9.44 9.26
N GLY A 58 -5.92 -8.74 8.80
CA GLY A 58 -6.21 -7.35 9.20
C GLY A 58 -5.70 -6.29 8.22
N ARG A 59 -4.78 -6.63 7.30
CA ARG A 59 -4.26 -5.64 6.35
C ARG A 59 -5.28 -5.31 5.25
N LEU A 60 -5.48 -4.02 5.00
CA LEU A 60 -6.33 -3.54 3.90
C LEU A 60 -5.67 -3.87 2.55
N ASN A 61 -6.49 -4.17 1.54
CA ASN A 61 -5.98 -4.36 0.18
C ASN A 61 -5.34 -3.05 -0.34
N GLY A 62 -4.08 -3.12 -0.75
CA GLY A 62 -3.30 -1.95 -1.14
C GLY A 62 -2.59 -1.23 0.01
N ASP A 63 -2.55 -1.83 1.21
CA ASP A 63 -1.71 -1.36 2.30
C ASP A 63 -0.26 -1.84 2.09
N TYR A 64 0.63 -0.94 1.69
CA TYR A 64 2.04 -1.24 1.38
C TYR A 64 2.99 -1.00 2.57
N THR A 65 2.50 -0.37 3.63
CA THR A 65 3.29 -0.13 4.85
C THR A 65 2.85 -1.05 5.98
N THR A 66 3.66 -1.14 7.04
CA THR A 66 3.25 -1.80 8.29
C THR A 66 2.06 -1.03 8.84
N GLY A 67 0.84 -1.47 8.49
CA GLY A 67 -0.43 -0.76 8.65
C GLY A 67 -0.69 -0.22 10.06
N TYR A 68 -1.62 -0.81 10.81
CA TYR A 68 -1.90 -0.43 12.20
C TYR A 68 -1.48 -1.50 13.22
N ALA A 69 -1.04 -2.65 12.73
CA ALA A 69 -0.49 -3.74 13.53
C ALA A 69 0.78 -3.29 14.28
N GLY A 70 0.81 -3.56 15.59
CA GLY A 70 1.96 -3.24 16.44
C GLY A 70 2.18 -1.75 16.72
N THR A 71 1.20 -0.88 16.41
CA THR A 71 1.31 0.55 16.76
C THR A 71 1.37 0.76 18.28
N TYR A 72 0.69 -0.10 19.04
CA TYR A 72 0.64 -0.10 20.49
C TYR A 72 1.11 -1.46 21.01
N THR A 73 2.22 -1.47 21.74
CA THR A 73 2.85 -2.71 22.23
C THR A 73 3.32 -2.60 23.68
N LEU A 74 3.21 -1.42 24.28
CA LEU A 74 3.68 -1.19 25.65
C LEU A 74 2.62 -1.65 26.66
N GLU A 75 3.05 -2.13 27.82
CA GLU A 75 2.14 -2.47 28.92
C GLU A 75 1.28 -1.27 29.37
N SER A 76 1.80 -0.04 29.22
CA SER A 76 1.04 1.18 29.48
C SER A 76 -0.15 1.37 28.55
N ASP A 77 -0.10 0.83 27.33
CA ASP A 77 -1.13 1.01 26.30
C ASP A 77 -2.41 0.22 26.62
N LYS A 78 -2.30 -0.80 27.47
CA LYS A 78 -3.45 -1.59 27.97
C LYS A 78 -4.37 -0.80 28.88
N THR A 79 -3.87 0.29 29.46
CA THR A 79 -4.62 1.15 30.39
C THR A 79 -4.66 2.59 29.95
N ALA A 80 -4.62 2.81 28.62
CA ALA A 80 -4.62 4.16 28.08
C ALA A 80 -5.95 4.86 28.39
N VAL A 81 -5.87 6.14 28.72
CA VAL A 81 -7.05 7.00 28.84
C VAL A 81 -7.53 7.35 27.45
N ALA A 82 -8.84 7.36 27.24
CA ALA A 82 -9.44 7.85 26.01
C ALA A 82 -8.95 9.27 25.67
N THR A 83 -8.75 9.54 24.39
CA THR A 83 -8.20 10.80 23.86
C THR A 83 -9.13 11.42 22.82
N GLY A 84 -8.90 12.70 22.47
CA GLY A 84 -9.62 13.39 21.39
C GLY A 84 -11.12 13.47 21.60
N ALA A 85 -11.89 13.06 20.59
CA ALA A 85 -13.36 13.11 20.63
C ALA A 85 -13.97 12.15 21.68
N ALA A 86 -13.30 11.05 22.03
CA ALA A 86 -13.75 10.14 23.08
C ALA A 86 -13.59 10.73 24.49
N ALA A 87 -12.53 11.52 24.71
CA ALA A 87 -12.28 12.21 25.98
C ALA A 87 -13.25 13.39 26.22
N ASN A 88 -13.61 14.09 25.15
CA ASN A 88 -14.46 15.29 25.20
C ASN A 88 -15.97 14.98 25.16
N GLN A 89 -16.40 13.77 25.54
CA GLN A 89 -17.83 13.48 25.59
C GLN A 89 -18.55 14.49 26.49
N ALA A 90 -19.56 15.16 25.93
CA ALA A 90 -20.26 16.30 26.53
C ALA A 90 -21.03 15.98 27.82
N ASN A 91 -20.99 14.73 28.30
CA ASN A 91 -21.68 14.29 29.49
C ASN A 91 -20.70 14.21 30.68
N PRO A 92 -20.74 15.15 31.64
CA PRO A 92 -19.82 15.20 32.78
C PRO A 92 -19.97 14.03 33.78
N HIS A 93 -20.95 13.15 33.59
CA HIS A 93 -21.16 11.94 34.40
C HIS A 93 -20.51 10.66 33.82
N VAL A 94 -19.90 10.73 32.63
CA VAL A 94 -19.21 9.58 32.04
C VAL A 94 -17.80 9.50 32.65
N GLN A 95 -17.57 8.51 33.51
CA GLN A 95 -16.24 8.23 34.04
C GLN A 95 -15.26 7.93 32.89
N ALA A 96 -14.03 8.44 33.02
CA ALA A 96 -12.97 8.18 32.07
C ALA A 96 -12.78 6.67 31.91
N GLN A 97 -13.21 6.15 30.77
CA GLN A 97 -13.10 4.73 30.47
C GLN A 97 -11.68 4.41 30.04
N THR A 98 -11.17 3.31 30.59
CA THR A 98 -9.85 2.78 30.26
C THR A 98 -9.96 1.97 28.97
N ILE A 99 -9.02 2.19 28.05
CA ILE A 99 -9.00 1.54 26.75
C ILE A 99 -7.77 0.64 26.67
N ASP A 100 -7.95 -0.61 26.24
CA ASP A 100 -6.85 -1.49 25.88
C ASP A 100 -6.50 -1.32 24.41
N LYS A 101 -5.48 -0.49 24.15
CA LYS A 101 -5.01 -0.21 22.79
C LYS A 101 -4.22 -1.36 22.16
N THR A 102 -3.82 -2.36 22.95
CA THR A 102 -3.10 -3.54 22.47
C THR A 102 -4.05 -4.63 21.94
N SER A 103 -5.35 -4.47 22.15
CA SER A 103 -6.35 -5.44 21.72
C SER A 103 -6.57 -5.43 20.22
N LYS A 104 -6.87 -6.62 19.65
CA LYS A 104 -7.25 -6.76 18.22
C LYS A 104 -8.50 -5.93 17.88
N LEU A 105 -9.39 -5.72 18.84
CA LEU A 105 -10.56 -4.87 18.67
C LEU A 105 -10.17 -3.40 18.45
N TYR A 106 -9.20 -2.90 19.23
CA TYR A 106 -8.70 -1.54 19.08
C TYR A 106 -7.94 -1.37 17.76
N GLU A 107 -7.15 -2.36 17.37
CA GLU A 107 -6.49 -2.39 16.05
C GLU A 107 -7.50 -2.25 14.91
N SER A 108 -8.58 -3.03 14.92
CA SER A 108 -9.65 -2.91 13.92
C SER A 108 -10.41 -1.57 14.00
N ALA A 109 -10.60 -1.00 15.19
CA ALA A 109 -11.19 0.33 15.34
C ALA A 109 -10.27 1.43 14.76
N LEU A 110 -8.95 1.27 14.92
CA LEU A 110 -7.93 2.17 14.38
C LEU A 110 -7.82 2.07 12.86
N GLU A 111 -7.92 0.86 12.30
CA GLU A 111 -8.02 0.63 10.85
C GLU A 111 -9.22 1.37 10.24
N LEU A 112 -10.37 1.30 10.92
CA LEU A 112 -11.59 1.97 10.47
C LEU A 112 -11.44 3.49 10.55
N GLU A 113 -10.85 4.03 11.62
CA GLU A 113 -10.50 5.45 11.69
C GLU A 113 -9.57 5.83 10.52
N GLY A 114 -8.54 5.04 10.25
CA GLY A 114 -7.66 5.18 9.08
C GLY A 114 -8.39 5.30 7.75
N PHE A 115 -9.34 4.39 7.50
CA PHE A 115 -10.16 4.43 6.30
C PHE A 115 -11.01 5.72 6.21
N PHE A 116 -11.60 6.14 7.33
CA PHE A 116 -12.38 7.37 7.38
C PHE A 116 -11.52 8.60 7.10
N VAL A 117 -10.34 8.67 7.71
CA VAL A 117 -9.37 9.76 7.49
C VAL A 117 -8.92 9.81 6.03
N LYS A 118 -8.61 8.65 5.42
CA LYS A 118 -8.31 8.55 3.99
C LYS A 118 -9.46 9.07 3.12
N GLN A 119 -10.70 8.68 3.43
CA GLN A 119 -11.86 9.17 2.70
C GLN A 119 -12.03 10.69 2.84
N MET A 120 -11.82 11.24 4.03
CA MET A 120 -11.90 12.67 4.31
C MET A 120 -10.81 13.46 3.57
N LEU A 121 -9.56 13.00 3.62
CA LEU A 121 -8.44 13.56 2.85
C LEU A 121 -8.67 13.49 1.34
N SER A 122 -9.26 12.40 0.85
CA SER A 122 -9.63 12.27 -0.56
C SER A 122 -10.66 13.34 -0.98
N GLN A 123 -11.64 13.65 -0.13
CA GLN A 123 -12.58 14.73 -0.41
C GLN A 123 -11.92 16.12 -0.33
N MET A 124 -11.04 16.35 0.65
CA MET A 124 -10.25 17.58 0.74
C MET A 124 -9.39 17.80 -0.51
N ARG A 125 -8.73 16.73 -0.98
CA ARG A 125 -7.91 16.76 -2.19
C ARG A 125 -8.69 17.18 -3.42
N LYS A 126 -9.94 16.73 -3.55
CA LYS A 126 -10.83 17.12 -4.66
C LYS A 126 -11.19 18.61 -4.66
N THR A 127 -11.10 19.28 -3.52
CA THR A 127 -11.35 20.73 -3.40
C THR A 127 -10.13 21.58 -3.81
N ILE A 128 -8.96 20.98 -3.93
CA ILE A 128 -7.75 21.69 -4.37
C ILE A 128 -7.82 21.89 -5.88
N MET A 129 -7.85 23.16 -6.33
CA MET A 129 -7.82 23.48 -7.76
C MET A 129 -6.48 23.03 -8.36
N ARG A 130 -6.53 22.07 -9.27
CA ARG A 130 -5.35 21.55 -9.97
C ARG A 130 -5.11 22.33 -11.26
N SER A 131 -3.83 22.49 -11.60
CA SER A 131 -3.41 22.88 -12.95
C SER A 131 -3.76 21.76 -13.95
N ASN A 132 -4.00 22.10 -15.22
CA ASN A 132 -4.39 21.16 -16.27
C ASN A 132 -3.27 20.20 -16.71
N GLU A 133 -2.07 20.32 -16.14
CA GLU A 133 -0.88 19.54 -16.47
C GLU A 133 -0.63 18.45 -15.41
N ASN A 134 -1.54 17.47 -15.27
CA ASN A 134 -1.28 16.31 -14.40
C ASN A 134 -0.73 15.16 -15.24
N SER A 135 0.43 14.64 -14.84
CA SER A 135 0.99 13.41 -15.39
C SER A 135 0.51 12.21 -14.57
N PHE A 136 0.30 11.06 -15.21
CA PHE A 136 -0.04 9.80 -14.52
C PHE A 136 0.92 9.48 -13.37
N ALA A 137 2.22 9.77 -13.56
CA ALA A 137 3.23 9.56 -12.52
C ALA A 137 3.03 10.48 -11.31
N GLN A 138 2.53 11.70 -11.53
CA GLN A 138 2.26 12.64 -10.46
C GLN A 138 1.03 12.22 -9.65
N ASP A 139 -0.04 11.79 -10.31
CA ASP A 139 -1.23 11.27 -9.62
C ASP A 139 -0.90 10.04 -8.77
N MET A 140 -0.08 9.13 -9.29
CA MET A 140 0.35 7.94 -8.54
C MET A 140 1.21 8.31 -7.32
N TYR A 141 2.15 9.24 -7.46
CA TYR A 141 2.97 9.73 -6.35
C TYR A 141 2.10 10.39 -5.28
N GLU A 142 1.17 11.25 -5.70
CA GLU A 142 0.27 11.94 -4.80
C GLU A 142 -0.67 10.96 -4.08
N ASP A 143 -1.21 9.95 -4.77
CA ASP A 143 -2.02 8.90 -4.15
C ASP A 143 -1.25 8.18 -3.03
N MET A 144 0.00 7.74 -3.30
CA MET A 144 0.85 7.13 -2.27
C MET A 144 1.16 8.11 -1.12
N LEU A 145 1.42 9.38 -1.44
CA LEU A 145 1.72 10.40 -0.44
C LEU A 145 0.53 10.67 0.50
N PHE A 146 -0.68 10.77 -0.06
CA PHE A 146 -1.89 11.00 0.73
C PHE A 146 -2.27 9.78 1.56
N ASP A 147 -1.99 8.57 1.07
CA ASP A 147 -2.16 7.34 1.84
C ASP A 147 -1.23 7.30 3.05
N GLU A 148 0.05 7.65 2.89
CA GLU A 148 0.98 7.77 4.03
C GLU A 148 0.58 8.87 5.01
N TYR A 149 0.10 10.01 4.50
CA TYR A 149 -0.38 11.09 5.36
C TYR A 149 -1.59 10.67 6.18
N ALA A 150 -2.55 9.94 5.59
CA ALA A 150 -3.69 9.40 6.31
C ALA A 150 -3.25 8.47 7.45
N THR A 151 -2.34 7.54 7.16
CA THR A 151 -1.78 6.62 8.16
C THR A 151 -1.05 7.37 9.27
N ALA A 152 -0.18 8.32 8.93
CA ALA A 152 0.56 9.12 9.90
C ALA A 152 -0.38 9.96 10.79
N MET A 153 -1.43 10.55 10.20
CA MET A 153 -2.42 11.34 10.91
C MET A 153 -3.23 10.48 11.89
N THR A 154 -3.66 9.30 11.48
CA THR A 154 -4.37 8.35 12.37
C THR A 154 -3.48 7.87 13.51
N LYS A 155 -2.20 7.55 13.25
CA LYS A 155 -1.26 7.09 14.29
C LYS A 155 -0.87 8.17 15.31
N ASN A 156 -0.64 9.41 14.86
CA ASN A 156 -0.04 10.45 15.72
C ASN A 156 -1.04 11.50 16.22
N ALA A 157 -2.01 11.87 15.37
CA ALA A 157 -2.94 12.96 15.62
C ALA A 157 -4.38 12.49 15.79
N GLY A 158 -4.59 11.15 15.85
CA GLY A 158 -5.88 10.46 15.81
C GLY A 158 -7.04 11.26 16.36
N PHE A 159 -8.15 11.29 15.62
CA PHE A 159 -9.32 12.09 15.95
C PHE A 159 -10.03 11.62 17.24
N GLY A 160 -9.60 10.47 17.78
CA GLY A 160 -10.22 9.81 18.91
C GLY A 160 -11.49 9.06 18.51
N LEU A 161 -11.68 8.81 17.21
CA LEU A 161 -12.79 8.01 16.71
C LEU A 161 -12.57 6.53 17.00
N ALA A 162 -11.33 6.04 16.87
CA ALA A 162 -10.98 4.67 17.25
C ALA A 162 -11.33 4.39 18.73
N ASP A 163 -11.04 5.36 19.61
CA ASP A 163 -11.39 5.29 21.03
C ASP A 163 -12.91 5.25 21.25
N GLN A 164 -13.70 6.05 20.51
CA GLN A 164 -15.17 6.01 20.58
C GLN A 164 -15.75 4.68 20.11
N ILE A 165 -15.25 4.18 18.98
CA ILE A 165 -15.69 2.90 18.40
C ILE A 165 -15.39 1.78 19.38
N TYR A 166 -14.15 1.71 19.89
CA TYR A 166 -13.76 0.72 20.88
C TYR A 166 -14.69 0.70 22.09
N LEU A 167 -14.97 1.87 22.68
CA LEU A 167 -15.87 1.98 23.83
C LEU A 167 -17.30 1.56 23.48
N SER A 168 -17.79 1.86 22.27
CA SER A 168 -19.13 1.47 21.83
C SER A 168 -19.30 -0.03 21.57
N LEU A 169 -18.20 -0.75 21.29
CA LEU A 169 -18.21 -2.21 21.11
C LEU A 169 -17.90 -2.96 22.42
N MET A 170 -17.26 -2.30 23.39
CA MET A 170 -17.00 -2.86 24.71
C MET A 170 -18.20 -2.72 25.67
N ALA A 171 -19.02 -1.67 25.50
CA ALA A 171 -20.22 -1.41 26.29
C ALA A 171 -21.36 -2.39 25.98
#